data_AF-A0A6B0WBA2-F1
#
_entry.id   AF-A0A6B0WBA2-F1
#
_cell.length_a   1.000
_cell.length_b   1.000
_cell.length_c   1.000
_cell.angle_alpha   90.00
_cell.angle_beta   90.00
_cell.angle_gamma   90.00
#
_symmetry.space_group_name_H-M   'P 1'
#
loop_
_entity.id
_entity.type
_entity.pdbx_description
1 polymer ?
#
loop_
_entity_poly.entity_id
_entity_poly.type
_entity_poly.pdbx_seq_one_letter_code
_entity_poly.pdbx_strand_id
1 'polypeptide(L)'
;YGFPESHAASFALIAYATSWLRCHYPDVFTCSLLDAQPMGFYTPATIVDDAIRHGVEVRPVDVTASDWDCTLEPASVRDREEARTEPGGARRPRSKARRGSGQAVRDRGATPLRGMHRPSRFAVRMGLRYVKSLSEERDWRRIEAARAKRPFASLADFSRRTRLDDRVLRRLAEAGAFAPFEGRRRAALWQAQGLGPASEAPLPVAPDEPLPDFDPLDDFQAIDWDYRFSAHSTRGHPLAPLREALAAQNLPDARTVAGMPDGGRVRYAGLVICRQRPGTASGVTFMTLEDETGFVNIVIWKQVFDDHAVLARTASFLGVSGKLQSESGVVHVVADALWAPEIPARPPTAGSRDFH
;
A
#
# COMPACT_ATOMS: atom_id res chain seq x y z
N TYR A 1 -28.09 -11.88 25.00
CA TYR A 1 -27.97 -11.53 23.57
C TYR A 1 -28.02 -12.82 22.75
N GLY A 2 -29.22 -13.29 22.36
CA GLY A 2 -29.32 -14.40 21.39
C GLY A 2 -29.17 -13.85 19.98
N PHE A 3 -28.36 -14.50 19.12
CA PHE A 3 -28.11 -14.08 17.75
C PHE A 3 -28.55 -15.19 16.76
N PRO A 4 -29.19 -14.88 15.62
CA PRO A 4 -29.67 -15.90 14.69
C PRO A 4 -28.52 -16.70 14.07
N GLU A 5 -28.48 -18.01 14.32
CA GLU A 5 -27.39 -18.90 13.91
C GLU A 5 -27.23 -18.98 12.39
N SER A 6 -28.34 -19.10 11.64
CA SER A 6 -28.29 -19.18 10.17
C SER A 6 -27.69 -17.94 9.53
N HIS A 7 -27.97 -16.76 10.10
CA HIS A 7 -27.39 -15.49 9.66
C HIS A 7 -25.91 -15.38 10.06
N ALA A 8 -25.53 -15.80 11.27
CA ALA A 8 -24.13 -15.84 11.67
C ALA A 8 -23.29 -16.76 10.78
N ALA A 9 -23.81 -17.94 10.46
CA ALA A 9 -23.12 -18.95 9.67
C ALA A 9 -22.83 -18.48 8.23
N SER A 10 -23.77 -17.76 7.59
CA SER A 10 -23.57 -17.26 6.22
C SER A 10 -22.45 -16.20 6.16
N PHE A 11 -22.40 -15.27 7.11
CA PHE A 11 -21.29 -14.31 7.19
C PHE A 11 -19.97 -14.94 7.61
N ALA A 12 -20.00 -15.92 8.52
CA ALA A 12 -18.81 -16.65 8.93
C ALA A 12 -18.15 -17.38 7.76
N LEU A 13 -18.93 -17.93 6.82
CA LEU A 13 -18.41 -18.56 5.62
C LEU A 13 -17.67 -17.57 4.71
N ILE A 14 -18.20 -16.36 4.53
CA ILE A 14 -17.54 -15.30 3.75
C ILE A 14 -16.24 -14.87 4.43
N ALA A 15 -16.27 -14.65 5.75
CA ALA A 15 -15.09 -14.28 6.53
C ALA A 15 -14.01 -15.37 6.45
N TYR A 16 -14.39 -16.63 6.54
CA TYR A 16 -13.49 -17.77 6.39
C TYR A 16 -12.89 -17.85 4.98
N ALA A 17 -13.71 -17.76 3.93
CA ALA A 17 -13.25 -17.81 2.54
C ALA A 17 -12.27 -16.67 2.24
N THR A 18 -12.57 -15.47 2.72
CA THR A 18 -11.70 -14.28 2.60
C THR A 18 -10.37 -14.49 3.32
N SER A 19 -10.42 -14.98 4.56
CA SER A 19 -9.21 -15.26 5.36
C SER A 19 -8.36 -16.37 4.73
N TRP A 20 -9.01 -17.37 4.14
CA TRP A 20 -8.34 -18.46 3.44
C TRP A 20 -7.61 -17.94 2.18
N LEU A 21 -8.26 -17.10 1.38
CA LEU A 21 -7.63 -16.45 0.22
C LEU A 21 -6.45 -15.58 0.65
N ARG A 22 -6.61 -14.76 1.68
CA ARG A 22 -5.52 -13.93 2.22
C ARG A 22 -4.31 -14.76 2.68
N CYS A 23 -4.55 -15.90 3.33
CA CYS A 23 -3.50 -16.79 3.82
C CYS A 23 -2.76 -17.54 2.70
N HIS A 24 -3.50 -18.01 1.68
CA HIS A 24 -2.97 -18.93 0.67
C HIS A 24 -2.61 -18.29 -0.67
N TYR A 25 -3.24 -17.16 -1.02
CA TYR A 25 -3.08 -16.44 -2.28
C TYR A 25 -3.07 -14.91 -2.05
N PRO A 26 -2.10 -14.39 -1.27
CA PRO A 26 -2.03 -12.96 -0.95
C PRO A 26 -1.86 -12.10 -2.21
N ASP A 27 -1.17 -12.59 -3.23
CA ASP A 27 -1.01 -11.94 -4.54
C ASP A 27 -2.35 -11.75 -5.27
N VAL A 28 -3.11 -12.83 -5.45
CA VAL A 28 -4.44 -12.80 -6.09
C VAL A 28 -5.43 -11.95 -5.28
N PHE A 29 -5.39 -12.11 -3.95
CA PHE A 29 -6.26 -11.37 -3.02
C PHE A 29 -6.02 -9.86 -3.13
N THR A 30 -4.76 -9.43 -3.10
CA THR A 30 -4.38 -8.02 -3.27
C THR A 30 -4.84 -7.47 -4.61
N CYS A 31 -4.57 -8.18 -5.72
CA CYS A 31 -5.00 -7.74 -7.05
C CYS A 31 -6.51 -7.55 -7.10
N SER A 32 -7.27 -8.55 -6.62
CA SER A 32 -8.73 -8.50 -6.60
C SER A 32 -9.27 -7.37 -5.72
N LEU A 33 -8.62 -7.09 -4.58
CA LEU A 33 -9.04 -6.02 -3.68
C LEU A 33 -8.76 -4.62 -4.26
N LEU A 34 -7.68 -4.48 -5.04
CA LEU A 34 -7.37 -3.27 -5.80
C LEU A 34 -8.39 -3.06 -6.92
N ASP A 35 -8.72 -4.10 -7.69
CA ASP A 35 -9.67 -3.96 -8.81
C ASP A 35 -11.10 -3.70 -8.34
N ALA A 36 -11.44 -4.19 -7.15
CA ALA A 36 -12.74 -3.93 -6.54
C ALA A 36 -12.85 -2.54 -5.89
N GLN A 37 -11.85 -1.67 -5.95
CA GLN A 37 -11.98 -0.29 -5.45
C GLN A 37 -12.97 0.55 -6.29
N PRO A 38 -13.70 1.52 -5.69
CA PRO A 38 -13.62 1.96 -4.30
C PRO A 38 -14.46 1.08 -3.36
N MET A 39 -13.82 0.30 -2.49
CA MET A 39 -14.50 -0.49 -1.46
C MET A 39 -13.79 -0.41 -0.10
N GLY A 40 -14.60 -0.52 0.95
CA GLY A 40 -14.14 -0.77 2.32
C GLY A 40 -13.46 0.43 3.00
N PHE A 41 -12.62 0.10 3.99
CA PHE A 41 -12.00 1.05 4.91
C PHE A 41 -10.61 1.50 4.47
N TYR A 42 -9.88 0.65 3.74
CA TYR A 42 -8.47 0.89 3.39
C TYR A 42 -8.31 1.57 2.04
N THR A 43 -7.37 2.51 1.97
CA THR A 43 -6.99 3.17 0.73
C THR A 43 -6.15 2.23 -0.16
N PRO A 44 -6.04 2.49 -1.48
CA PRO A 44 -5.12 1.74 -2.34
C PRO A 44 -3.68 1.75 -1.83
N ALA A 45 -3.20 2.86 -1.26
CA ALA A 45 -1.88 2.95 -0.63
C ALA A 45 -1.74 1.92 0.49
N THR A 46 -2.66 1.91 1.44
CA THR A 46 -2.64 0.96 2.57
C THR A 46 -2.70 -0.50 2.10
N ILE A 47 -3.44 -0.81 1.03
CA ILE A 47 -3.51 -2.16 0.44
C ILE A 47 -2.16 -2.54 -0.17
N VAL A 48 -1.54 -1.64 -0.93
CA VAL A 48 -0.22 -1.86 -1.54
C VAL A 48 0.86 -2.03 -0.47
N ASP A 49 0.87 -1.17 0.55
CA ASP A 49 1.82 -1.26 1.66
C ASP A 49 1.62 -2.56 2.46
N ASP A 50 0.37 -3.00 2.68
CA ASP A 50 0.10 -4.31 3.31
C ASP A 50 0.63 -5.46 2.45
N ALA A 51 0.42 -5.42 1.14
CA ALA A 51 0.92 -6.44 0.22
C ALA A 51 2.46 -6.53 0.25
N ILE A 52 3.15 -5.39 0.24
CA ILE A 52 4.62 -5.32 0.34
C ILE A 52 5.09 -5.90 1.69
N ARG A 53 4.43 -5.53 2.80
CA ARG A 53 4.73 -6.08 4.14
C ARG A 53 4.57 -7.60 4.22
N HIS A 54 3.68 -8.17 3.41
CA HIS A 54 3.42 -9.61 3.34
C HIS A 54 4.22 -10.34 2.22
N GLY A 55 5.19 -9.67 1.60
CA GLY A 55 6.07 -10.28 0.59
C GLY A 55 5.40 -10.48 -0.77
N VAL A 56 4.41 -9.67 -1.11
CA VAL A 56 3.88 -9.59 -2.48
C VAL A 56 4.69 -8.54 -3.24
N GLU A 57 5.33 -8.94 -4.33
CA GLU A 57 5.99 -8.01 -5.25
C GLU A 57 4.92 -7.14 -5.93
N VAL A 58 4.96 -5.82 -5.73
CA VAL A 58 4.06 -4.88 -6.41
C VAL A 58 4.87 -4.05 -7.40
N ARG A 59 4.39 -4.02 -8.63
CA ARG A 59 5.06 -3.45 -9.78
C ARG A 59 4.36 -2.17 -10.23
N PRO A 60 5.09 -1.08 -10.51
CA PRO A 60 4.48 0.21 -10.89
C PRO A 60 3.74 0.11 -12.23
N VAL A 61 2.94 1.13 -12.51
CA VAL A 61 2.27 1.27 -13.81
C VAL A 61 3.32 1.33 -14.92
N ASP A 62 3.02 0.70 -16.06
CA ASP A 62 3.90 0.61 -17.22
C ASP A 62 3.05 0.70 -18.50
N VAL A 63 3.29 1.68 -19.37
CA VAL A 63 2.48 1.85 -20.60
C VAL A 63 2.62 0.70 -21.61
N THR A 64 3.67 -0.11 -21.48
CA THR A 64 3.95 -1.26 -22.34
C THR A 64 3.30 -2.54 -21.84
N ALA A 65 3.09 -2.67 -20.53
CA ALA A 65 2.63 -3.90 -19.89
C ALA A 65 1.29 -3.78 -19.14
N SER A 66 1.06 -2.68 -18.40
CA SER A 66 -0.14 -2.50 -17.58
C SER A 66 -1.42 -2.52 -18.42
N ASP A 67 -2.45 -3.16 -17.87
CA ASP A 67 -3.83 -3.04 -18.33
C ASP A 67 -4.52 -1.85 -17.64
N TRP A 68 -5.82 -1.66 -17.91
CA TRP A 68 -6.63 -0.71 -17.16
C TRP A 68 -6.72 -1.09 -15.68
N ASP A 69 -7.13 -2.33 -15.40
CA ASP A 69 -7.14 -2.94 -14.07
C ASP A 69 -5.76 -3.50 -13.71
N CYS A 70 -5.58 -3.83 -12.43
CA CYS A 70 -4.38 -4.51 -11.96
C CYS A 70 -4.31 -5.93 -12.56
N THR A 71 -3.10 -6.41 -12.78
CA THR A 71 -2.89 -7.75 -13.37
C THR A 71 -1.83 -8.52 -12.59
N LEU A 72 -1.85 -9.85 -12.75
CA LEU A 72 -0.86 -10.74 -12.14
C LEU A 72 0.21 -11.10 -13.17
N GLU A 73 1.47 -10.83 -12.83
CA GLU A 73 2.63 -11.19 -13.63
C GLU A 73 3.47 -12.23 -12.88
N PRO A 74 4.29 -13.07 -13.53
CA PRO A 74 5.21 -13.94 -12.82
C PRO A 74 6.15 -13.14 -11.89
N ALA A 75 6.19 -13.54 -10.61
CA ALA A 75 7.10 -12.94 -9.63
C ALA A 75 8.57 -13.16 -10.05
N SER A 76 9.43 -12.21 -9.70
CA SER A 76 10.86 -12.31 -9.98
C SER A 76 11.47 -13.53 -9.26
N VAL A 77 12.52 -14.12 -9.85
CA VAL A 77 13.07 -15.42 -9.42
C VAL A 77 13.62 -15.41 -7.98
N ARG A 78 13.82 -14.24 -7.36
CA ARG A 78 14.39 -14.09 -6.00
C ARG A 78 13.58 -14.82 -4.93
N ASP A 79 12.25 -14.89 -5.05
CA ASP A 79 11.41 -15.57 -4.04
C ASP A 79 11.29 -17.09 -4.26
N ARG A 80 11.77 -17.62 -5.40
CA ARG A 80 11.70 -19.06 -5.71
C ARG A 80 12.82 -19.86 -5.08
N GLU A 81 13.98 -19.25 -4.80
CA GLU A 81 15.12 -19.94 -4.21
C GLU A 81 14.99 -20.07 -2.69
N GLU A 82 14.54 -19.04 -1.98
CA GLU A 82 14.32 -19.12 -0.52
C GLU A 82 13.26 -20.18 -0.16
N ALA A 83 12.21 -20.33 -0.98
CA ALA A 83 11.19 -21.37 -0.82
C ALA A 83 11.66 -22.80 -1.16
N ARG A 84 12.82 -22.97 -1.81
CA ARG A 84 13.40 -24.29 -2.15
C ARG A 84 14.43 -24.78 -1.13
N THR A 85 14.93 -23.91 -0.27
CA THR A 85 15.85 -24.24 0.83
C THR A 85 15.09 -24.58 2.12
N GLU A 86 14.19 -25.57 2.08
CA GLU A 86 13.94 -26.37 3.28
C GLU A 86 14.93 -27.55 3.31
N PRO A 87 15.68 -27.79 4.41
CA PRO A 87 16.56 -28.94 4.49
C PRO A 87 15.75 -30.24 4.48
N GLY A 88 16.14 -31.13 3.58
CA GLY A 88 15.52 -32.42 3.33
C GLY A 88 15.18 -33.22 4.60
N GLY A 89 14.02 -33.86 4.54
CA GLY A 89 13.39 -34.58 5.63
C GLY A 89 14.24 -35.70 6.22
N ALA A 90 14.52 -35.57 7.52
CA ALA A 90 14.85 -36.71 8.36
C ALA A 90 13.57 -37.54 8.59
N ARG A 91 13.51 -38.72 7.95
CA ARG A 91 12.53 -39.78 8.19
C ARG A 91 12.37 -40.04 9.70
N ARG A 92 11.20 -39.75 10.27
CA ARG A 92 10.79 -40.31 11.57
C ARG A 92 10.24 -41.74 11.36
N PRO A 93 10.64 -42.72 12.20
CA PRO A 93 10.16 -44.08 12.07
C PRO A 93 8.72 -44.18 12.58
N ARG A 94 7.91 -45.00 11.90
CA ARG A 94 6.54 -45.34 12.29
C ARG A 94 6.58 -46.24 13.54
N SER A 95 6.08 -45.76 14.68
CA SER A 95 5.76 -46.63 15.82
C SER A 95 4.24 -46.75 16.01
N LYS A 96 3.80 -47.99 16.21
CA LYS A 96 2.42 -48.46 16.25
C LYS A 96 1.62 -47.95 17.46
N ALA A 97 0.32 -47.82 17.20
CA ALA A 97 -0.86 -47.73 18.08
C ALA A 97 -0.71 -47.96 19.60
N ARG A 98 -1.42 -47.10 20.37
CA ARG A 98 -2.20 -47.53 21.53
C ARG A 98 -3.41 -46.61 21.76
N ARG A 99 -4.58 -47.23 21.89
CA ARG A 99 -5.85 -46.62 22.31
C ARG A 99 -5.76 -46.20 23.78
N GLY A 100 -6.30 -45.03 24.11
CA GLY A 100 -6.48 -44.54 25.48
C GLY A 100 -7.36 -43.30 25.50
N SER A 101 -8.52 -43.43 26.13
CA SER A 101 -9.53 -42.43 26.46
C SER A 101 -9.00 -41.31 27.36
N GLY A 102 -9.55 -40.09 27.24
CA GLY A 102 -9.53 -39.10 28.33
C GLY A 102 -9.32 -37.64 27.90
N GLN A 103 -10.31 -36.81 28.25
CA GLN A 103 -10.32 -35.34 28.31
C GLN A 103 -8.96 -34.63 28.45
N ALA A 104 -8.75 -33.61 27.61
CA ALA A 104 -8.41 -32.24 28.01
C ALA A 104 -8.13 -31.42 26.74
N VAL A 105 -9.08 -30.60 26.29
CA VAL A 105 -8.83 -29.54 25.30
C VAL A 105 -8.05 -28.46 26.04
N ARG A 106 -6.72 -28.59 26.03
CA ARG A 106 -5.83 -27.51 26.47
C ARG A 106 -5.79 -26.46 25.38
N ASP A 107 -6.29 -25.29 25.76
CA ASP A 107 -6.18 -24.01 25.07
C ASP A 107 -4.71 -23.79 24.67
N ARG A 108 -4.41 -24.00 23.38
CA ARG A 108 -3.09 -23.67 22.83
C ARG A 108 -3.14 -22.19 22.51
N GLY A 109 -2.53 -21.41 23.39
CA GLY A 109 -2.30 -19.98 23.20
C GLY A 109 -1.85 -19.67 21.78
N ALA A 110 -2.50 -18.66 21.20
CA ALA A 110 -2.25 -18.15 19.86
C ALA A 110 -0.75 -17.92 19.65
N THR A 111 -0.12 -18.85 18.96
CA THR A 111 1.24 -18.67 18.46
C THR A 111 1.13 -17.73 17.27
N PRO A 112 1.87 -16.61 17.21
CA PRO A 112 1.79 -15.69 16.09
C PRO A 112 2.05 -16.44 14.78
N LEU A 113 1.19 -16.23 13.79
CA LEU A 113 1.13 -16.91 12.48
C LEU A 113 2.33 -16.55 11.56
N ARG A 114 3.55 -16.59 12.09
CA ARG A 114 4.78 -16.40 11.31
C ARG A 114 5.12 -17.74 10.66
N GLY A 115 4.75 -17.89 9.38
CA GLY A 115 5.17 -19.04 8.55
C GLY A 115 4.07 -19.82 7.83
N MET A 116 2.79 -19.40 7.85
CA MET A 116 1.72 -20.07 7.07
C MET A 116 1.45 -19.46 5.68
N HIS A 117 2.06 -18.32 5.34
CA HIS A 117 1.86 -17.71 4.03
C HIS A 117 2.66 -18.48 2.99
N ARG A 118 1.97 -19.01 1.97
CA ARG A 118 2.65 -19.54 0.79
C ARG A 118 3.38 -18.38 0.10
N PRO A 119 4.63 -18.60 -0.38
CA PRO A 119 5.34 -17.58 -1.14
C PRO A 119 4.50 -17.19 -2.36
N SER A 120 4.34 -15.88 -2.55
CA SER A 120 3.62 -15.28 -3.68
C SER A 120 4.19 -15.83 -4.99
N ARG A 121 3.32 -16.34 -5.86
CA ARG A 121 3.76 -16.91 -7.15
C ARG A 121 3.76 -15.85 -8.23
N PHE A 122 2.98 -14.78 -8.02
CA PHE A 122 2.78 -13.68 -8.93
C PHE A 122 3.12 -12.35 -8.25
N ALA A 123 3.64 -11.43 -9.06
CA ALA A 123 3.72 -10.01 -8.75
C ALA A 123 2.43 -9.31 -9.20
N VAL A 124 1.98 -8.31 -8.46
CA VAL A 124 0.83 -7.48 -8.81
C VAL A 124 1.32 -6.29 -9.62
N ARG A 125 0.92 -6.19 -10.89
CA ARG A 125 1.14 -5.01 -11.74
C ARG A 125 0.02 -4.01 -11.50
N MET A 126 0.38 -2.79 -11.14
CA MET A 126 -0.59 -1.72 -10.99
C MET A 126 -1.22 -1.34 -12.34
N GLY A 127 -2.55 -1.25 -12.35
CA GLY A 127 -3.35 -0.85 -13.50
C GLY A 127 -3.28 0.65 -13.78
N LEU A 128 -3.50 1.02 -15.05
CA LEU A 128 -3.52 2.41 -15.50
C LEU A 128 -4.66 3.23 -14.89
N ARG A 129 -5.72 2.60 -14.39
CA ARG A 129 -6.82 3.25 -13.67
C ARG A 129 -6.37 4.07 -12.45
N TYR A 130 -5.22 3.72 -11.87
CA TYR A 130 -4.68 4.42 -10.71
C TYR A 130 -3.93 5.70 -11.08
N VAL A 131 -3.63 5.93 -12.37
CA VAL A 131 -3.06 7.20 -12.83
C VAL A 131 -4.15 8.28 -12.77
N LYS A 132 -3.95 9.30 -11.94
CA LYS A 132 -4.94 10.35 -11.76
C LYS A 132 -5.25 11.06 -13.08
N SER A 133 -6.54 11.30 -13.32
CA SER A 133 -7.07 12.00 -14.50
C SER A 133 -6.86 11.28 -15.84
N LEU A 134 -6.61 9.96 -15.84
CA LEU A 134 -6.63 9.14 -17.05
C LEU A 134 -8.04 8.61 -17.30
N SER A 135 -8.56 8.75 -18.53
CA SER A 135 -9.88 8.24 -18.93
C SER A 135 -9.78 6.85 -19.56
N GLU A 136 -10.61 5.92 -19.10
CA GLU A 136 -10.72 4.57 -19.69
C GLU A 136 -11.17 4.65 -21.16
N GLU A 137 -12.27 5.37 -21.41
CA GLU A 137 -12.91 5.42 -22.72
C GLU A 137 -12.08 6.17 -23.76
N ARG A 138 -11.43 7.27 -23.35
CA ARG A 138 -10.69 8.14 -24.28
C ARG A 138 -9.22 7.76 -24.39
N ASP A 139 -8.54 7.59 -23.26
CA ASP A 139 -7.08 7.54 -23.24
C ASP A 139 -6.59 6.10 -23.27
N TRP A 140 -7.11 5.25 -22.39
CA TRP A 140 -6.74 3.83 -22.32
C TRP A 140 -7.04 3.10 -23.63
N ARG A 141 -8.24 3.25 -24.20
CA ARG A 141 -8.59 2.62 -25.48
C ARG A 141 -7.64 2.97 -26.62
N ARG A 142 -7.08 4.19 -26.63
CA ARG A 142 -6.07 4.60 -27.62
C ARG A 142 -4.74 3.91 -27.38
N ILE A 143 -4.31 3.79 -26.13
CA ILE A 143 -3.09 3.08 -25.74
C ILE A 143 -3.22 1.60 -26.12
N GLU A 144 -4.32 0.96 -25.76
CA GLU A 144 -4.61 -0.44 -26.06
C GLU A 144 -4.64 -0.69 -27.57
N ALA A 145 -5.39 0.10 -28.33
CA ALA A 145 -5.49 -0.04 -29.79
C ALA A 145 -4.14 0.21 -30.49
N ALA A 146 -3.32 1.12 -29.96
CA ALA A 146 -1.97 1.32 -30.45
C ALA A 146 -1.10 0.10 -30.13
N ARG A 147 -1.08 -0.36 -28.88
CA ARG A 147 -0.28 -1.50 -28.39
C ARG A 147 -0.60 -2.80 -29.14
N ALA A 148 -1.87 -3.06 -29.44
CA ALA A 148 -2.32 -4.24 -30.18
C ALA A 148 -1.70 -4.37 -31.59
N LYS A 149 -1.30 -3.25 -32.22
CA LYS A 149 -0.68 -3.27 -33.54
C LYS A 149 0.79 -3.71 -33.50
N ARG A 150 1.55 -3.21 -32.51
CA ARG A 150 2.97 -3.54 -32.29
C ARG A 150 3.44 -2.98 -30.93
N PRO A 151 4.51 -3.53 -30.33
CA PRO A 151 5.17 -2.91 -29.17
C PRO A 151 5.60 -1.46 -29.45
N PHE A 152 5.66 -0.63 -28.41
CA PHE A 152 6.19 0.73 -28.51
C PHE A 152 7.72 0.70 -28.44
N ALA A 153 8.38 1.47 -29.31
CA ALA A 153 9.84 1.51 -29.36
C ALA A 153 10.45 2.65 -28.53
N SER A 154 9.71 3.74 -28.33
CA SER A 154 10.16 4.91 -27.58
C SER A 154 8.98 5.77 -27.12
N LEU A 155 9.26 6.74 -26.24
CA LEU A 155 8.27 7.73 -25.78
C LEU A 155 7.71 8.56 -26.96
N ALA A 156 8.55 8.88 -27.95
CA ALA A 156 8.13 9.56 -29.17
C ALA A 156 7.22 8.68 -30.07
N ASP A 157 7.51 7.38 -30.20
CA ASP A 157 6.62 6.43 -30.91
C ASP A 157 5.28 6.29 -30.20
N PHE A 158 5.29 6.23 -28.86
CA PHE A 158 4.09 6.22 -28.04
C PHE A 158 3.21 7.46 -28.26
N SER A 159 3.78 8.66 -28.16
CA SER A 159 3.04 9.92 -28.37
C SER A 159 2.40 9.98 -29.77
N ARG A 160 3.19 9.72 -30.83
CA ARG A 160 2.68 9.78 -32.22
C ARG A 160 1.54 8.81 -32.49
N ARG A 161 1.61 7.60 -31.95
CA ARG A 161 0.63 6.53 -32.23
C ARG A 161 -0.64 6.66 -31.41
N THR A 162 -0.51 7.07 -30.16
CA THR A 162 -1.65 7.20 -29.25
C THR A 162 -2.39 8.53 -29.44
N ARG A 163 -1.71 9.57 -29.96
CA ARG A 163 -2.27 10.92 -30.14
C ARG A 163 -3.00 11.41 -28.87
N LEU A 164 -2.39 11.13 -27.72
CA LEU A 164 -2.88 11.60 -26.43
C LEU A 164 -2.54 13.08 -26.26
N ASP A 165 -3.34 13.76 -25.44
CA ASP A 165 -3.09 15.17 -25.12
C ASP A 165 -1.80 15.28 -24.27
N ASP A 166 -1.07 16.39 -24.42
CA ASP A 166 0.16 16.67 -23.66
C ASP A 166 -0.04 16.56 -22.14
N ARG A 167 -1.24 16.93 -21.66
CA ARG A 167 -1.61 16.80 -20.25
C ARG A 167 -1.58 15.34 -19.80
N VAL A 168 -2.04 14.40 -20.62
CA VAL A 168 -2.06 12.97 -20.30
C VAL A 168 -0.65 12.40 -20.37
N LEU A 169 0.13 12.76 -21.39
CA LEU A 169 1.54 12.36 -21.50
C LEU A 169 2.35 12.81 -20.27
N ARG A 170 2.15 14.06 -19.82
CA ARG A 170 2.76 14.59 -18.61
C ARG A 170 2.41 13.75 -17.37
N ARG A 171 1.13 13.40 -17.21
CA ARG A 171 0.65 12.60 -16.07
C ARG A 171 1.22 11.19 -16.07
N LEU A 172 1.33 10.54 -17.24
CA LEU A 172 1.97 9.23 -17.37
C LEU A 172 3.46 9.29 -17.02
N ALA A 173 4.16 10.35 -17.42
CA ALA A 173 5.56 10.56 -17.05
C ALA A 173 5.73 10.79 -15.54
N GLU A 174 4.88 11.62 -14.95
CA GLU A 174 4.84 11.91 -13.52
C GLU A 174 4.55 10.66 -12.67
N ALA A 175 3.64 9.78 -13.12
CA ALA A 175 3.36 8.49 -12.50
C ALA A 175 4.51 7.46 -12.70
N GLY A 176 5.47 7.74 -13.59
CA GLY A 176 6.57 6.85 -13.91
C GLY A 176 6.21 5.71 -14.88
N ALA A 177 5.13 5.84 -15.64
CA ALA A 177 4.67 4.81 -16.57
C ALA A 177 5.60 4.61 -17.79
N PHE A 178 6.54 5.52 -18.02
CA PHE A 178 7.55 5.46 -19.10
C PHE A 178 8.89 4.87 -18.67
N ALA A 179 9.00 4.29 -17.48
CA ALA A 179 10.23 3.65 -16.99
C ALA A 179 10.91 2.68 -17.99
N PRO A 180 10.18 1.92 -18.85
CA PRO A 180 10.81 1.06 -19.85
C PRO A 180 11.58 1.79 -20.95
N PHE A 181 11.23 3.04 -21.24
CA PHE A 181 11.91 3.85 -22.26
C PHE A 181 12.94 4.78 -21.64
N GLU A 182 12.58 5.42 -20.53
CA GLU A 182 13.43 6.35 -19.81
C GLU A 182 13.24 6.09 -18.31
N GLY A 183 14.26 5.50 -17.69
CA GLY A 183 14.24 5.15 -16.27
C GLY A 183 14.20 6.36 -15.34
N ARG A 184 14.64 7.54 -15.81
CA ARG A 184 14.65 8.77 -15.03
C ARG A 184 13.36 9.57 -15.24
N ARG A 185 12.53 9.69 -14.19
CA ARG A 185 11.25 10.42 -14.25
C ARG A 185 11.36 11.86 -14.76
N ARG A 186 12.38 12.61 -14.32
CA ARG A 186 12.60 13.99 -14.75
C ARG A 186 12.91 14.08 -16.25
N ALA A 187 13.72 13.16 -16.76
CA ALA A 187 14.02 13.06 -18.19
C ALA A 187 12.78 12.65 -19.00
N ALA A 188 12.00 11.68 -18.52
CA ALA A 188 10.74 11.29 -19.16
C ALA A 188 9.73 12.44 -19.21
N LEU A 189 9.65 13.24 -18.14
CA LEU A 189 8.80 14.42 -18.07
C LEU A 189 9.25 15.51 -19.05
N TRP A 190 10.56 15.75 -19.15
CA TRP A 190 11.15 16.67 -20.12
C TRP A 190 10.81 16.27 -21.55
N GLN A 191 11.03 15.00 -21.90
CA GLN A 191 10.68 14.46 -23.22
C GLN A 191 9.19 14.58 -23.50
N ALA A 192 8.33 14.24 -22.53
CA ALA A 192 6.88 14.34 -22.70
C ALA A 192 6.41 15.78 -22.98
N GLN A 193 7.12 16.79 -22.46
CA GLN A 193 6.83 18.21 -22.76
C GLN A 193 7.38 18.66 -24.11
N GLY A 194 8.54 18.14 -24.53
CA GLY A 194 9.13 18.43 -25.84
C GLY A 194 8.41 17.78 -27.02
N LEU A 195 7.54 16.80 -26.77
CA LEU A 195 6.78 16.06 -27.78
C LEU A 195 5.42 16.69 -28.12
N GLY A 196 5.28 18.01 -27.95
CA GLY A 196 4.04 18.76 -28.23
C GLY A 196 3.35 18.35 -29.54
N PRO A 197 2.04 18.60 -29.67
CA PRO A 197 1.11 17.92 -30.57
C PRO A 197 1.75 17.76 -31.94
N ALA A 198 2.19 16.52 -32.19
CA ALA A 198 3.01 16.09 -33.32
C ALA A 198 3.09 17.19 -34.38
N SER A 199 4.11 18.05 -34.26
CA SER A 199 4.33 19.08 -35.27
C SER A 199 4.39 18.33 -36.59
N GLU A 200 3.41 18.57 -37.46
CA GLU A 200 3.49 18.39 -38.89
C GLU A 200 4.59 19.32 -39.42
N ALA A 201 5.79 19.23 -38.85
CA ALA A 201 6.95 19.90 -39.32
C ALA A 201 7.19 19.34 -40.73
N PRO A 202 7.21 20.18 -41.77
CA PRO A 202 7.44 19.74 -43.15
C PRO A 202 8.79 19.04 -43.36
N LEU A 203 9.67 19.07 -42.34
CA LEU A 203 11.00 18.52 -42.35
C LEU A 203 11.13 17.49 -41.21
N PRO A 204 11.76 16.32 -41.47
CA PRO A 204 12.11 15.37 -40.42
C PRO A 204 13.25 15.96 -39.58
N VAL A 205 12.91 16.83 -38.64
CA VAL A 205 13.85 17.26 -37.61
C VAL A 205 13.85 16.13 -36.57
N ALA A 206 14.89 15.28 -36.61
CA ALA A 206 15.18 14.45 -35.45
C ALA A 206 15.52 15.43 -34.31
N PRO A 207 14.78 15.43 -33.19
CA PRO A 207 15.20 16.20 -32.03
C PRO A 207 16.40 15.48 -31.44
N ASP A 208 17.58 15.76 -31.98
CA ASP A 208 18.88 15.31 -31.46
C ASP A 208 19.40 16.33 -30.44
N GLU A 209 18.48 16.90 -29.66
CA GLU A 209 18.83 17.77 -28.56
C GLU A 209 19.22 16.88 -27.37
N PRO A 210 20.47 16.99 -26.87
CA PRO A 210 20.92 16.14 -25.78
C PRO A 210 20.02 16.38 -24.57
N LEU A 211 19.55 15.29 -23.96
CA LEU A 211 18.78 15.36 -22.73
C LEU A 211 19.60 16.12 -21.69
N PRO A 212 19.05 17.18 -21.07
CA PRO A 212 19.70 17.80 -19.93
C PRO A 212 19.99 16.73 -18.87
N ASP A 213 21.15 16.82 -18.23
CA ASP A 213 21.45 15.92 -17.14
C ASP A 213 20.62 16.34 -15.92
N PHE A 214 19.76 15.43 -15.46
CA PHE A 214 18.89 15.65 -14.31
C PHE A 214 19.35 14.74 -13.19
N ASP A 215 19.55 15.31 -12.01
CA ASP A 215 19.73 14.52 -10.80
C ASP A 215 18.55 13.55 -10.63
N PRO A 216 18.80 12.29 -10.23
CA PRO A 216 17.74 11.36 -9.92
C PRO A 216 16.89 11.88 -8.77
N LEU A 217 15.62 11.45 -8.72
CA LEU A 217 14.78 11.68 -7.55
C LEU A 217 15.35 10.85 -6.39
N ASP A 218 15.48 11.47 -5.22
CA ASP A 218 15.71 10.70 -3.99
C ASP A 218 14.46 9.85 -3.65
N ASP A 219 14.60 8.89 -2.73
CA ASP A 219 13.53 7.96 -2.39
C ASP A 219 12.27 8.66 -1.86
N PHE A 220 12.46 9.72 -1.06
CA PHE A 220 11.35 10.50 -0.51
C PHE A 220 10.60 11.25 -1.62
N GLN A 221 11.31 11.89 -2.55
CA GLN A 221 10.75 12.57 -3.71
C GLN A 221 10.05 11.59 -4.64
N ALA A 222 10.62 10.41 -4.86
CA ALA A 222 10.00 9.38 -5.70
C ALA A 222 8.66 8.89 -5.11
N ILE A 223 8.62 8.63 -3.80
CA ILE A 223 7.40 8.25 -3.07
C ILE A 223 6.39 9.40 -3.05
N ASP A 224 6.83 10.65 -2.80
CA ASP A 224 5.95 11.83 -2.85
C ASP A 224 5.29 11.99 -4.23
N TRP A 225 6.06 11.82 -5.32
CA TRP A 225 5.50 11.82 -6.66
C TRP A 225 4.50 10.69 -6.88
N ASP A 226 4.81 9.48 -6.41
CA ASP A 226 3.89 8.32 -6.50
C ASP A 226 2.54 8.60 -5.84
N TYR A 227 2.54 9.13 -4.61
CA TYR A 227 1.30 9.47 -3.92
C TYR A 227 0.54 10.61 -4.62
N ARG A 228 1.26 11.60 -5.15
CA ARG A 228 0.64 12.72 -5.86
C ARG A 228 -0.07 12.29 -7.13
N PHE A 229 0.48 11.33 -7.89
CA PHE A 229 -0.02 11.01 -9.23
C PHE A 229 -0.70 9.64 -9.35
N SER A 230 -0.45 8.72 -8.42
CA SER A 230 -1.02 7.37 -8.38
C SER A 230 -1.74 7.04 -7.08
N ALA A 231 -1.68 7.92 -6.07
CA ALA A 231 -2.31 7.75 -4.75
C ALA A 231 -1.82 6.53 -3.94
N HIS A 232 -0.71 5.90 -4.37
CA HIS A 232 0.00 4.81 -3.71
C HIS A 232 1.45 4.83 -4.21
N SER A 233 2.39 4.19 -3.51
CA SER A 233 3.75 3.94 -4.00
C SER A 233 4.07 2.45 -3.97
N THR A 234 4.80 1.98 -4.98
CA THR A 234 5.35 0.62 -5.02
C THR A 234 6.74 0.53 -4.41
N ARG A 235 7.33 1.68 -4.05
CA ARG A 235 8.66 1.77 -3.42
C ARG A 235 8.59 1.65 -1.89
N GLY A 236 7.40 1.78 -1.33
CA GLY A 236 7.13 1.65 0.10
C GLY A 236 6.45 2.88 0.69
N HIS A 237 6.35 2.86 2.01
CA HIS A 237 5.57 3.84 2.76
C HIS A 237 6.31 5.19 2.91
N PRO A 238 5.62 6.35 2.91
CA PRO A 238 6.21 7.68 3.03
C PRO A 238 7.05 7.93 4.28
N LEU A 239 6.81 7.18 5.35
CA LEU A 239 7.57 7.28 6.59
C LEU A 239 8.86 6.46 6.58
N ALA A 240 9.06 5.53 5.63
CA ALA A 240 10.26 4.70 5.58
C ALA A 240 11.54 5.53 5.41
N PRO A 241 11.62 6.52 4.47
CA PRO A 241 12.81 7.39 4.37
C PRO A 241 13.00 8.30 5.60
N LEU A 242 11.95 8.53 6.38
CA LEU A 242 11.97 9.39 7.57
C LEU A 242 12.25 8.61 8.85
N ARG A 243 12.36 7.27 8.79
CA ARG A 243 12.46 6.41 9.98
C ARG A 243 13.67 6.74 10.84
N GLU A 244 14.83 7.01 10.24
CA GLU A 244 16.04 7.37 10.99
C GLU A 244 15.85 8.68 11.78
N ALA A 245 15.23 9.68 11.16
CA ALA A 245 14.93 10.95 11.82
C ALA A 245 13.89 10.81 12.95
N LEU A 246 12.88 9.95 12.76
CA LEU A 246 11.87 9.65 13.78
C LEU A 246 12.48 8.87 14.96
N ALA A 247 13.34 7.88 14.67
CA ALA A 247 14.04 7.11 15.69
C ALA A 247 14.98 7.99 16.53
N ALA A 248 15.67 8.96 15.92
CA ALA A 248 16.48 9.94 16.63
C ALA A 248 15.67 10.82 17.62
N GLN A 249 14.36 10.97 17.38
CA GLN A 249 13.44 11.66 18.30
C GLN A 249 12.78 10.73 19.34
N ASN A 250 13.24 9.47 19.44
CA ASN A 250 12.66 8.41 20.27
C ASN A 250 11.21 8.07 19.90
N LEU A 251 10.88 8.09 18.60
CA LEU A 251 9.59 7.67 18.08
C LEU A 251 9.72 6.25 17.49
N PRO A 252 9.18 5.21 18.16
CA PRO A 252 9.24 3.83 17.70
C PRO A 252 8.34 3.58 16.48
N ASP A 253 8.57 2.46 15.81
CA ASP A 253 7.71 1.95 14.73
C ASP A 253 6.50 1.16 15.28
N ALA A 254 5.47 0.97 14.45
CA ALA A 254 4.24 0.28 14.84
C ALA A 254 4.50 -1.14 15.32
N ARG A 255 5.48 -1.83 14.73
CA ARG A 255 5.90 -3.18 15.16
C ARG A 255 6.46 -3.18 16.58
N THR A 256 7.28 -2.20 16.92
CA THR A 256 7.85 -2.02 18.26
C THR A 256 6.74 -1.69 19.24
N VAL A 257 5.83 -0.78 18.87
CA VAL A 257 4.65 -0.42 19.69
C VAL A 257 3.79 -1.66 19.97
N ALA A 258 3.57 -2.53 18.99
CA ALA A 258 2.80 -3.76 19.16
C ALA A 258 3.47 -4.79 20.10
N GLY A 259 4.80 -4.73 20.26
CA GLY A 259 5.57 -5.60 21.14
C GLY A 259 5.81 -5.05 22.55
N MET A 260 5.38 -3.82 22.84
CA MET A 260 5.57 -3.18 24.14
C MET A 260 4.62 -3.74 25.21
N PRO A 261 5.02 -3.72 26.50
CA PRO A 261 4.19 -4.22 27.58
C PRO A 261 2.96 -3.33 27.83
N ASP A 262 1.88 -3.97 28.31
CA ASP A 262 0.67 -3.30 28.72
C ASP A 262 0.93 -2.22 29.79
N GLY A 263 0.23 -1.08 29.70
CA GLY A 263 0.42 0.07 30.58
C GLY A 263 1.66 0.92 30.29
N GLY A 264 2.52 0.53 29.34
CA GLY A 264 3.68 1.31 28.93
C GLY A 264 3.30 2.67 28.34
N ARG A 265 4.07 3.71 28.66
CA ARG A 265 3.95 5.02 28.00
C ARG A 265 4.63 4.97 26.64
N VAL A 266 3.97 5.50 25.62
CA VAL A 266 4.48 5.54 24.25
C VAL A 266 4.27 6.91 23.61
N ARG A 267 5.20 7.30 22.75
CA ARG A 267 5.08 8.46 21.86
C ARG A 267 5.24 7.96 20.43
N TYR A 268 4.17 7.97 19.64
CA TYR A 268 4.15 7.40 18.30
C TYR A 268 3.73 8.47 17.29
N ALA A 269 4.26 8.40 16.06
CA ALA A 269 3.86 9.28 14.97
C ALA A 269 3.59 8.45 13.71
N GLY A 270 2.46 8.72 13.04
CA GLY A 270 2.04 7.94 11.88
C GLY A 270 1.08 8.70 10.98
N LEU A 271 0.84 8.17 9.78
CA LEU A 271 -0.16 8.70 8.85
C LEU A 271 -1.56 8.27 9.29
N VAL A 272 -2.49 9.22 9.41
CA VAL A 272 -3.86 8.90 9.79
C VAL A 272 -4.61 8.35 8.59
N ILE A 273 -4.98 7.06 8.66
CA ILE A 273 -5.69 6.38 7.57
C ILE A 273 -7.20 6.32 7.79
N CYS A 274 -7.64 6.41 9.04
CA CYS A 274 -9.06 6.45 9.37
C CYS A 274 -9.35 7.19 10.68
N ARG A 275 -10.54 7.82 10.71
CA ARG A 275 -11.21 8.34 11.89
C ARG A 275 -12.62 7.76 11.97
N GLN A 276 -12.98 7.20 13.12
CA GLN A 276 -14.32 6.72 13.41
C GLN A 276 -14.83 7.34 14.71
N ARG A 277 -16.05 7.89 14.66
CA ARG A 277 -16.71 8.42 15.85
C ARG A 277 -18.11 7.80 16.00
N PRO A 278 -18.25 6.62 16.60
CA PRO A 278 -19.55 5.97 16.75
C PRO A 278 -20.53 6.85 17.51
N GLY A 279 -21.73 7.07 16.96
CA GLY A 279 -22.78 7.85 17.64
C GLY A 279 -23.26 7.25 18.97
N THR A 280 -22.99 5.97 19.22
CA THR A 280 -23.40 5.21 20.40
C THR A 280 -22.37 5.17 21.53
N ALA A 281 -21.11 5.55 21.27
CA ALA A 281 -20.05 5.56 22.27
C ALA A 281 -19.89 6.98 22.83
N SER A 282 -19.91 7.14 24.15
CA SER A 282 -19.90 8.39 24.93
C SER A 282 -18.74 9.35 24.62
N GLY A 283 -18.70 9.92 23.41
CA GLY A 283 -17.69 10.89 22.97
C GLY A 283 -16.32 10.32 22.61
N VAL A 284 -16.18 9.00 22.42
CA VAL A 284 -14.90 8.36 22.04
C VAL A 284 -14.70 8.43 20.53
N THR A 285 -13.48 8.76 20.11
CA THR A 285 -13.04 8.71 18.71
C THR A 285 -11.95 7.65 18.57
N PHE A 286 -12.14 6.73 17.63
CA PHE A 286 -11.12 5.77 17.24
C PHE A 286 -10.37 6.32 16.02
N MET A 287 -9.05 6.27 16.05
CA MET A 287 -8.22 6.59 14.89
C MET A 287 -7.24 5.47 14.64
N THR A 288 -6.95 5.17 13.38
CA THR A 288 -5.88 4.24 13.02
C THR A 288 -4.79 5.02 12.31
N LEU A 289 -3.57 4.90 12.84
CA LEU A 289 -2.36 5.46 12.25
C LEU A 289 -1.57 4.33 11.59
N GLU A 290 -0.94 4.62 10.46
CA GLU A 290 -0.11 3.70 9.68
C GLU A 290 1.34 4.20 9.60
N ASP A 291 2.28 3.25 9.67
CA ASP A 291 3.65 3.43 9.25
C ASP A 291 4.12 2.28 8.34
N GLU A 292 5.39 2.28 7.94
CA GLU A 292 5.95 1.26 7.05
C GLU A 292 5.93 -0.15 7.64
N THR A 293 5.74 -0.28 8.96
CA THR A 293 5.77 -1.56 9.67
C THR A 293 4.37 -2.08 10.01
N GLY A 294 3.34 -1.23 10.01
CA GLY A 294 1.96 -1.65 10.19
C GLY A 294 1.04 -0.56 10.76
N PHE A 295 0.07 -0.99 11.55
CA PHE A 295 -1.00 -0.13 12.09
C PHE A 295 -0.90 0.03 13.60
N VAL A 296 -1.26 1.21 14.09
CA VAL A 296 -1.46 1.50 15.51
C VAL A 296 -2.85 2.08 15.70
N ASN A 297 -3.67 1.41 16.51
CA ASN A 297 -5.01 1.87 16.84
C ASN A 297 -4.97 2.81 18.04
N ILE A 298 -5.58 3.98 17.90
CA ILE A 298 -5.61 5.04 18.89
C ILE A 298 -7.04 5.23 19.40
N VAL A 299 -7.19 5.32 20.71
CA VAL A 299 -8.44 5.68 21.38
C VAL A 299 -8.31 7.10 21.92
N ILE A 300 -9.16 8.01 21.47
CA ILE A 300 -9.15 9.43 21.84
C ILE A 300 -10.46 9.74 22.55
N TRP A 301 -10.36 10.08 23.84
CA TRP A 301 -11.50 10.51 24.64
C TRP A 301 -11.94 11.92 24.27
N LYS A 302 -13.20 12.25 24.55
CA LYS A 302 -13.81 13.54 24.23
C LYS A 302 -12.95 14.73 24.66
N GLN A 303 -12.42 14.71 25.89
CA GLN A 303 -11.62 15.82 26.42
C GLN A 303 -10.37 16.07 25.57
N VAL A 304 -9.57 15.03 25.32
CA VAL A 304 -8.35 15.13 24.49
C VAL A 304 -8.69 15.51 23.05
N PHE A 305 -9.81 15.02 22.52
CA PHE A 305 -10.29 15.41 21.19
C PHE A 305 -10.65 16.89 21.12
N ASP A 306 -11.39 17.40 22.11
CA ASP A 306 -11.85 18.79 22.14
C ASP A 306 -10.66 19.75 22.35
N ASP A 307 -9.70 19.37 23.20
CA ASP A 307 -8.46 20.13 23.45
C ASP A 307 -7.57 20.23 22.20
N HIS A 308 -7.59 19.21 21.33
CA HIS A 308 -6.79 19.14 20.11
C HIS A 308 -7.64 19.03 18.83
N ALA A 309 -8.82 19.64 18.81
CA ALA A 309 -9.84 19.38 17.76
C ALA A 309 -9.36 19.66 16.33
N VAL A 310 -8.50 20.67 16.13
CA VAL A 310 -7.93 20.98 14.82
C VAL A 310 -7.03 19.85 14.34
N LEU A 311 -6.06 19.43 15.17
CA LEU A 311 -5.15 18.34 14.83
C LEU A 311 -5.90 17.02 14.63
N ALA A 312 -6.82 16.70 15.54
CA ALA A 312 -7.62 15.49 15.47
C ALA A 312 -8.43 15.39 14.17
N ARG A 313 -8.95 16.52 13.66
CA ARG A 313 -9.79 16.54 12.44
C ARG A 313 -9.01 16.66 11.14
N THR A 314 -7.92 17.43 11.09
CA THR A 314 -7.29 17.79 9.80
C THR A 314 -5.91 17.19 9.58
N ALA A 315 -5.23 16.72 10.63
CA ALA A 315 -3.85 16.26 10.49
C ALA A 315 -3.78 14.89 9.80
N SER A 316 -3.23 14.85 8.59
CA SER A 316 -2.90 13.59 7.90
C SER A 316 -1.70 12.87 8.50
N PHE A 317 -0.79 13.60 9.15
CA PHE A 317 0.35 13.06 9.89
C PHE A 317 0.26 13.54 11.34
N LEU A 318 0.13 12.61 12.28
CA LEU A 318 -0.24 12.89 13.66
C LEU A 318 0.72 12.19 14.62
N GLY A 319 1.20 12.96 15.60
CA GLY A 319 1.90 12.45 16.77
C GLY A 319 0.93 12.24 17.93
N VAL A 320 1.08 11.11 18.62
CA VAL A 320 0.26 10.72 19.77
C VAL A 320 1.18 10.38 20.92
N SER A 321 0.83 10.85 22.12
CA SER A 321 1.45 10.42 23.37
C SER A 321 0.38 9.85 24.27
N GLY A 322 0.64 8.69 24.85
CA GLY A 322 -0.39 7.96 25.57
C GLY A 322 0.11 6.71 26.26
N LYS A 323 -0.84 5.92 26.74
CA LYS A 323 -0.59 4.63 27.38
C LYS A 323 -1.05 3.49 26.48
N LEU A 324 -0.25 2.44 26.43
CA LEU A 324 -0.62 1.21 25.76
C LEU A 324 -1.62 0.42 26.60
N GLN A 325 -2.65 -0.08 25.93
CA GLN A 325 -3.61 -1.03 26.44
C GLN A 325 -3.64 -2.23 25.50
N SER A 326 -3.28 -3.40 26.01
CA SER A 326 -3.28 -4.65 25.25
C SER A 326 -4.39 -5.57 25.76
N GLU A 327 -5.45 -5.75 24.97
CA GLU A 327 -6.57 -6.63 25.31
C GLU A 327 -6.76 -7.69 24.22
N SER A 328 -6.78 -8.97 24.62
CA SER A 328 -7.02 -10.11 23.71
C SER A 328 -6.14 -10.13 22.46
N GLY A 329 -4.89 -9.62 22.56
CA GLY A 329 -3.93 -9.58 21.47
C GLY A 329 -4.04 -8.36 20.54
N VAL A 330 -4.94 -7.41 20.83
CA VAL A 330 -5.03 -6.13 20.11
C VAL A 330 -4.44 -5.03 20.99
N VAL A 331 -3.49 -4.28 20.43
CA VAL A 331 -2.82 -3.17 21.11
C VAL A 331 -3.47 -1.86 20.71
N HIS A 332 -3.92 -1.10 21.70
CA HIS A 332 -4.48 0.23 21.56
C HIS A 332 -3.62 1.24 22.31
N VAL A 333 -3.44 2.44 21.75
CA VAL A 333 -2.87 3.58 22.46
C VAL A 333 -4.01 4.48 22.92
N VAL A 334 -4.20 4.59 24.23
CA VAL A 334 -5.10 5.61 24.79
C VAL A 334 -4.35 6.93 24.80
N ALA A 335 -4.82 7.88 23.99
CA ALA A 335 -4.17 9.17 23.81
C ALA A 335 -4.34 10.05 25.06
N ASP A 336 -3.21 10.49 25.63
CA ASP A 336 -3.15 11.55 26.63
C ASP A 336 -3.05 12.94 25.95
N ALA A 337 -2.31 13.01 24.84
CA ALA A 337 -2.09 14.25 24.08
C ALA A 337 -1.85 13.98 22.59
N LEU A 338 -2.24 14.94 21.76
CA LEU A 338 -2.00 14.94 20.31
C LEU A 338 -1.06 16.10 19.94
N TRP A 339 -0.14 15.87 19.03
CA TRP A 339 0.83 16.87 18.59
C TRP A 339 1.18 16.70 17.11
N ALA A 340 1.64 17.77 16.49
CA ALA A 340 2.16 17.74 15.12
C ALA A 340 3.65 17.40 15.16
N PRO A 341 4.13 16.34 14.50
CA PRO A 341 5.54 16.03 14.50
C PRO A 341 6.36 17.06 13.73
N GLU A 342 7.46 17.51 14.34
CA GLU A 342 8.42 18.43 13.73
C GLU A 342 9.49 17.62 12.99
N ILE A 343 9.28 17.45 11.69
CA ILE A 343 10.23 16.79 10.79
C ILE A 343 10.53 17.70 9.59
N PRO A 344 11.76 17.62 9.05
CA PRO A 344 12.23 18.53 7.99
C PRO A 344 11.43 18.42 6.69
N ALA A 345 10.81 17.27 6.42
CA ALA A 345 9.96 17.05 5.26
C ALA A 345 8.62 16.47 5.70
N ARG A 346 7.50 17.10 5.28
CA ARG A 346 6.16 16.55 5.54
C ARG A 346 5.84 15.45 4.52
N PRO A 347 5.44 14.25 4.96
CA PRO A 347 5.11 13.17 4.04
C PRO A 347 3.90 13.56 3.15
N PRO A 348 3.86 13.06 1.90
CA PRO A 348 2.68 13.17 1.04
C PRO A 348 1.43 12.64 1.76
N THR A 349 0.31 13.31 1.53
CA THR A 349 -0.95 13.00 2.22
C THR A 349 -1.88 12.21 1.31
N ALA A 350 -2.21 10.99 1.72
CA ALA A 350 -3.43 10.33 1.26
C ALA A 350 -4.60 10.83 2.13
N GLY A 351 -5.76 11.11 1.52
CA GLY A 351 -6.95 11.48 2.30
C GLY A 351 -7.36 10.32 3.21
N SER A 352 -7.68 10.63 4.48
CA SER A 352 -8.22 9.65 5.42
C SER A 352 -9.64 9.24 5.02
N ARG A 353 -9.99 7.99 5.26
CA ARG A 353 -11.40 7.54 5.15
C ARG A 353 -12.08 7.74 6.48
N ASP A 354 -12.91 8.77 6.57
CA ASP A 354 -13.58 9.15 7.82
C ASP A 354 -15.01 8.61 7.83
N PHE A 355 -15.42 8.03 8.97
CA PHE A 355 -16.78 7.54 9.20
C PHE A 355 -17.39 8.30 10.39
N HIS A 356 -18.55 8.90 10.17
CA HIS A 356 -19.30 9.70 11.14
C HIS A 356 -20.44 8.93 11.78
#